data_AF-J9FYF9-F1
#
_entry.id   AF-J9FYF9-F1
#
_cell.length_a   1.000
_cell.length_b   1.000
_cell.length_c   1.000
_cell.angle_alpha   90.00
_cell.angle_beta   90.00
_cell.angle_gamma   90.00
#
_symmetry.space_group_name_H-M   'P 1'
#
loop_
_entity.id
_entity.type
_entity.pdbx_description
1 polymer ?
#
loop_
_entity_poly.entity_id
_entity_poly.type
_entity_poly.pdbx_seq_one_letter_code
_entity_poly.pdbx_strand_id
1 'polypeptide(L)'
;MSNTELTALPLGTIKIKEVEAPPGYAINGKEIEIQLREQKDNKGQFTIQEAALSQPNLVILEKTSKDFWRVRVQAKKIDGNGKGLAGAEFKVYDNENCIGQSVANLVSKDDGTTNIEKIDQIPQTVETLDLWCKEVKAPAGYARLTTPIKLTFTLADFKKLSAAEQKKGELKIFGVTGGGNGIVNKKGWPVRVNAKKVDEKGKGLAGAVFEVFGDADCTDYIGELKSTADGTTNILSTSFGDDVTTATLYCREKTPPQGYSKTDTVYTLEFTKAEYEAQSNKEAS
;
A
#
# COMPACT_ATOMS: atom_id res chain seq x y z
N MET A 1 -42.31 -2.81 -15.75
CA MET A 1 -41.71 -1.46 -15.73
C MET A 1 -40.51 -1.53 -14.79
N SER A 2 -39.30 -1.37 -15.31
CA SER A 2 -38.08 -1.36 -14.49
C SER A 2 -38.03 -0.06 -13.70
N ASN A 3 -37.99 -0.16 -12.37
CA ASN A 3 -37.79 0.98 -11.49
C ASN A 3 -36.28 1.29 -11.49
N THR A 4 -35.86 2.27 -12.29
CA THR A 4 -34.47 2.74 -12.29
C THR A 4 -34.29 3.58 -11.03
N GLU A 5 -33.55 3.08 -10.04
CA GLU A 5 -33.17 3.89 -8.89
C GLU A 5 -32.33 5.09 -9.36
N LEU A 6 -32.94 6.27 -9.38
CA LEU A 6 -32.24 7.54 -9.55
C LEU A 6 -31.60 7.88 -8.20
N THR A 7 -30.30 7.62 -8.07
CA THR A 7 -29.50 8.09 -6.93
C THR A 7 -29.39 9.61 -7.01
N ALA A 8 -30.23 10.33 -6.26
CA ALA A 8 -30.09 11.77 -6.07
C ALA A 8 -29.05 12.04 -4.96
N LEU A 9 -28.04 12.87 -5.26
CA LEU A 9 -27.15 13.37 -4.22
C LEU A 9 -27.94 14.28 -3.27
N PRO A 10 -27.80 14.14 -1.93
CA PRO A 10 -28.47 15.04 -0.99
C PRO A 10 -27.98 16.48 -1.17
N LEU A 11 -28.86 17.45 -0.91
CA LEU A 11 -28.47 18.86 -0.83
C LEU A 11 -27.35 19.02 0.21
N GLY A 12 -26.33 19.81 -0.11
CA GLY A 12 -25.14 19.90 0.72
C GLY A 12 -23.92 20.40 -0.04
N THR A 13 -22.75 20.26 0.60
CA THR A 13 -21.47 20.71 0.04
C THR A 13 -20.65 19.50 -0.42
N ILE A 14 -20.21 19.52 -1.68
CA ILE A 14 -19.20 18.59 -2.21
C ILE A 14 -17.85 19.30 -2.15
N LYS A 15 -16.85 18.64 -1.56
CA LYS A 15 -15.44 19.05 -1.60
C LYS A 15 -14.73 18.21 -2.65
N ILE A 16 -14.17 18.88 -3.66
CA ILE A 16 -13.37 18.25 -4.72
C ILE A 16 -11.91 18.60 -4.47
N LYS A 17 -11.07 17.57 -4.45
CA LYS A 17 -9.62 17.68 -4.38
C LYS A 17 -9.02 16.84 -5.50
N GLU A 18 -8.10 17.42 -6.26
CA GLU A 18 -7.34 16.65 -7.25
C GLU A 18 -6.46 15.64 -6.51
N VAL A 19 -6.50 14.38 -6.94
CA VAL A 19 -5.75 13.27 -6.32
C VAL A 19 -4.57 12.84 -7.18
N GLU A 20 -4.58 13.18 -8.47
CA GLU A 20 -3.53 12.85 -9.43
C GLU A 20 -3.58 13.87 -10.58
N ALA A 21 -2.41 14.43 -10.91
CA ALA A 21 -2.26 15.31 -12.07
C ALA A 21 -1.87 14.51 -13.32
N PRO A 22 -2.30 14.92 -14.51
CA PRO A 22 -1.80 14.35 -15.75
C PRO A 22 -0.26 14.51 -15.86
N PRO A 23 0.42 13.63 -16.62
CA PRO A 23 1.86 13.76 -16.85
C PRO A 23 2.25 15.16 -17.35
N GLY A 24 3.21 15.80 -16.68
CA GLY A 24 3.66 17.16 -17.01
C GLY A 24 2.81 18.30 -16.41
N TYR A 25 1.87 18.02 -15.52
CA TYR A 25 1.10 19.02 -14.78
C TYR A 25 1.30 18.89 -13.27
N ALA A 26 1.01 19.99 -12.57
CA ALA A 26 1.13 20.05 -11.13
C ALA A 26 -0.21 19.79 -10.47
N ILE A 27 -0.24 18.85 -9.52
CA ILE A 27 -1.46 18.58 -8.73
C ILE A 27 -1.94 19.87 -8.06
N ASN A 28 -3.18 20.24 -8.33
CA ASN A 28 -3.82 21.38 -7.72
C ASN A 28 -4.32 20.98 -6.33
N GLY A 29 -3.50 21.26 -5.32
CA GLY A 29 -3.85 21.00 -3.92
C GLY A 29 -5.00 21.85 -3.36
N LYS A 30 -5.64 22.71 -4.17
CA LYS A 30 -6.78 23.54 -3.75
C LYS A 30 -8.04 22.69 -3.66
N GLU A 31 -8.65 22.68 -2.48
CA GLU A 31 -10.00 22.13 -2.30
C GLU A 31 -11.04 23.08 -2.91
N ILE A 32 -11.91 22.54 -3.75
CA ILE A 32 -13.00 23.27 -4.39
C ILE A 32 -14.31 22.82 -3.76
N GLU A 33 -15.05 23.76 -3.18
CA GLU A 33 -16.37 23.50 -2.64
C GLU A 33 -17.46 23.81 -3.67
N ILE A 34 -18.29 22.81 -3.98
CA ILE A 34 -19.50 22.95 -4.78
C ILE A 34 -20.71 22.81 -3.87
N GLN A 35 -21.61 23.79 -3.90
CA GLN A 35 -22.87 23.72 -3.16
C GLN A 35 -23.96 23.14 -4.07
N LEU A 36 -24.58 22.05 -3.62
CA LEU A 36 -25.81 21.49 -4.18
C LEU A 36 -26.99 22.21 -3.51
N ARG A 37 -27.68 23.07 -4.28
CA ARG A 37 -28.81 23.86 -3.78
C ARG A 37 -30.09 23.50 -4.51
N GLU A 38 -31.21 23.75 -3.84
CA GLU A 38 -32.54 23.70 -4.46
C GLU A 38 -32.69 24.83 -5.50
N GLN A 39 -33.35 24.53 -6.62
CA GLN A 39 -33.84 25.53 -7.57
C GLN A 39 -35.36 25.57 -7.58
N LYS A 40 -35.90 26.78 -7.70
CA LYS A 40 -37.33 27.04 -7.86
C LYS A 40 -37.62 27.35 -9.31
N ASP A 41 -38.72 26.82 -9.84
CA ASP A 41 -39.21 27.19 -11.16
C ASP A 41 -39.80 28.62 -11.17
N ASN A 42 -40.21 29.08 -12.35
CA ASN A 42 -40.82 30.41 -12.55
C ASN A 42 -42.16 30.59 -11.81
N LYS A 43 -42.68 29.55 -11.15
CA LYS A 43 -43.89 29.56 -10.33
C LYS A 43 -43.57 29.41 -8.83
N GLY A 44 -42.29 29.38 -8.46
CA GLY A 44 -41.82 29.26 -7.08
C GLY A 44 -41.84 27.84 -6.51
N GLN A 45 -42.08 26.82 -7.34
CA GLN A 45 -42.14 25.42 -6.92
C GLN A 45 -40.74 24.78 -7.00
N PHE A 46 -40.36 24.04 -5.96
CA PHE A 46 -39.09 23.31 -5.94
C PHE A 46 -39.15 22.10 -6.87
N THR A 47 -38.21 21.98 -7.79
CA THR A 47 -38.11 20.85 -8.71
C THR A 47 -36.83 20.05 -8.40
N ILE A 48 -36.95 18.73 -8.23
CA ILE A 48 -35.83 17.82 -7.87
C ILE A 48 -34.99 17.44 -9.10
N GLN A 49 -35.37 17.91 -10.30
CA GLN A 49 -34.84 17.34 -11.54
C GLN A 49 -33.36 17.68 -11.78
N GLU A 50 -32.86 18.79 -11.22
CA GLU A 50 -31.44 19.16 -11.30
C GLU A 50 -31.06 19.93 -10.02
N ALA A 51 -30.28 19.32 -9.12
CA ALA A 51 -29.63 20.08 -8.06
C ALA A 51 -28.72 21.13 -8.73
N ALA A 52 -28.97 22.41 -8.48
CA ALA A 52 -28.18 23.46 -9.10
C ALA A 52 -26.81 23.51 -8.44
N LEU A 53 -25.78 23.20 -9.23
CA LEU A 53 -24.39 23.38 -8.83
C LEU A 53 -24.09 24.88 -8.78
N SER A 54 -23.45 25.34 -7.70
CA SER A 54 -22.92 26.72 -7.66
C SER A 54 -21.90 27.01 -8.77
N GLN A 55 -21.33 25.96 -9.38
CA GLN A 55 -20.38 26.04 -10.50
C GLN A 55 -20.68 24.91 -11.51
N PRO A 56 -21.63 25.10 -12.46
CA PRO A 56 -22.04 24.04 -13.38
C PRO A 56 -20.97 23.68 -14.42
N ASN A 57 -20.03 24.59 -14.70
CA ASN A 57 -18.89 24.37 -15.58
C ASN A 57 -17.59 24.51 -14.77
N LEU A 58 -17.32 23.53 -13.91
CA LEU A 58 -16.07 23.52 -13.15
C LEU A 58 -14.89 23.35 -14.12
N VAL A 59 -14.06 24.39 -14.23
CA VAL A 59 -12.78 24.34 -14.93
C VAL A 59 -11.68 24.29 -13.87
N ILE A 60 -11.06 23.12 -13.70
CA ILE A 60 -9.83 23.00 -12.92
C ILE A 60 -8.72 23.47 -13.84
N LEU A 61 -8.22 24.69 -13.58
CA LEU A 61 -7.08 25.22 -14.32
C LEU A 61 -5.83 24.49 -13.86
N GLU A 62 -5.39 23.56 -14.71
CA GLU A 62 -4.08 22.94 -14.62
C GLU A 62 -3.00 24.00 -14.75
N LYS A 63 -2.29 24.29 -13.66
CA LYS A 63 -1.14 25.19 -13.74
C LYS A 63 0.01 24.39 -14.32
N THR A 64 0.36 24.67 -15.57
CA THR A 64 1.60 24.17 -16.15
C THR A 64 2.77 24.62 -15.27
N SER A 65 3.43 23.70 -14.58
CA SER A 65 4.76 23.95 -14.04
C SER A 65 5.74 23.69 -15.17
N LYS A 66 6.38 24.73 -15.73
CA LYS A 66 7.48 24.50 -16.69
C LYS A 66 8.75 24.00 -16.00
N ASP A 67 8.79 24.10 -14.67
CA ASP A 67 9.92 23.68 -13.85
C ASP A 67 9.48 22.59 -12.86
N PHE A 68 10.10 21.42 -12.98
CA PHE A 68 9.94 20.32 -12.05
C PHE A 68 11.24 20.05 -11.33
N TRP A 69 11.14 19.56 -10.11
CA TRP A 69 12.26 18.98 -9.39
C TRP A 69 12.05 17.47 -9.24
N ARG A 70 13.12 16.79 -8.83
CA ARG A 70 13.16 15.33 -8.76
C ARG A 70 14.01 14.88 -7.60
N VAL A 71 13.65 13.74 -7.04
CA VAL A 71 14.37 13.11 -5.93
C VAL A 71 14.63 11.65 -6.25
N ARG A 72 15.56 11.06 -5.51
CA ARG A 72 15.89 9.65 -5.56
C ARG A 72 15.79 9.07 -4.16
N VAL A 73 15.25 7.86 -4.07
CA VAL A 73 15.12 7.13 -2.82
C VAL A 73 15.81 5.78 -2.92
N GLN A 74 16.36 5.35 -1.79
CA GLN A 74 16.89 4.02 -1.55
C GLN A 74 16.53 3.63 -0.11
N ALA A 75 16.65 2.36 0.27
CA ALA A 75 16.65 1.93 1.65
C ALA A 75 17.91 1.09 1.97
N LYS A 76 18.26 1.03 3.25
CA LYS A 76 19.29 0.12 3.77
C LYS A 76 18.66 -0.81 4.80
N LYS A 77 18.51 -2.09 4.48
CA LYS A 77 17.95 -3.13 5.35
C LYS A 77 19.06 -3.87 6.08
N ILE A 78 18.97 -3.94 7.41
CA ILE A 78 19.95 -4.61 8.26
C ILE A 78 19.29 -5.50 9.33
N ASP A 79 20.09 -6.38 9.95
CA ASP A 79 19.75 -7.02 11.23
C ASP A 79 20.20 -6.15 12.43
N GLY A 80 19.96 -6.65 13.63
CA GLY A 80 20.34 -5.96 14.88
C GLY A 80 21.85 -5.75 15.08
N ASN A 81 22.70 -6.45 14.30
CA ASN A 81 24.16 -6.31 14.34
C ASN A 81 24.69 -5.42 13.21
N GLY A 82 23.81 -4.85 12.38
CA GLY A 82 24.20 -4.03 11.24
C GLY A 82 24.55 -4.82 9.96
N LYS A 83 24.37 -6.15 9.94
CA LYS A 83 24.58 -6.95 8.72
C LYS A 83 23.45 -6.68 7.74
N GLY A 84 23.79 -6.51 6.46
CA GLY A 84 22.82 -6.38 5.37
C GLY A 84 21.89 -7.59 5.23
N LEU A 85 20.62 -7.34 4.92
CA LEU A 85 19.62 -8.39 4.66
C LEU A 85 19.02 -8.25 3.27
N ALA A 86 19.11 -9.32 2.48
CA ALA A 86 18.49 -9.41 1.15
C ALA A 86 17.02 -9.83 1.21
N GLY A 87 16.26 -9.48 0.17
CA GLY A 87 14.90 -9.98 -0.05
C GLY A 87 13.81 -9.26 0.74
N ALA A 88 14.12 -8.18 1.45
CA ALA A 88 13.08 -7.27 1.93
C ALA A 88 12.48 -6.53 0.74
N GLU A 89 11.15 -6.48 0.67
CA GLU A 89 10.43 -5.68 -0.32
C GLU A 89 9.70 -4.54 0.39
N PHE A 90 9.86 -3.34 -0.16
CA PHE A 90 9.25 -2.12 0.34
C PHE A 90 8.42 -1.44 -0.74
N LYS A 91 7.36 -0.78 -0.29
CA LYS A 91 6.59 0.18 -1.09
C LYS A 91 6.76 1.58 -0.49
N VAL A 92 6.98 2.56 -1.35
CA VAL A 92 7.08 3.98 -0.96
C VAL A 92 5.80 4.70 -1.35
N TYR A 93 5.28 5.51 -0.45
CA TYR A 93 4.05 6.29 -0.60
C TYR A 93 4.33 7.76 -0.32
N ASP A 94 3.52 8.63 -0.90
CA ASP A 94 3.49 10.08 -0.68
C ASP A 94 2.47 10.49 0.40
N ASN A 95 1.92 9.50 1.12
CA ASN A 95 0.98 9.68 2.19
C ASN A 95 1.32 8.80 3.40
N GLU A 96 1.09 9.33 4.59
CA GLU A 96 1.44 8.68 5.87
C GLU A 96 0.76 7.33 6.08
N ASN A 97 -0.49 7.20 5.64
CA ASN A 97 -1.27 5.98 5.79
C ASN A 97 -0.81 4.86 4.86
N CYS A 98 0.09 5.12 3.91
CA CYS A 98 0.60 4.16 2.94
C CYS A 98 -0.51 3.46 2.15
N ILE A 99 -1.53 4.22 1.75
CA ILE A 99 -2.68 3.72 0.98
C ILE A 99 -2.57 4.11 -0.50
N GLY A 100 -3.24 3.34 -1.36
CA GLY A 100 -3.29 3.60 -2.80
C GLY A 100 -2.08 3.06 -3.57
N GLN A 101 -1.78 3.70 -4.69
CA GLN A 101 -0.65 3.34 -5.55
C GLN A 101 0.67 3.80 -4.92
N SER A 102 1.67 2.93 -4.90
CA SER A 102 3.01 3.31 -4.46
C SER A 102 3.73 4.13 -5.53
N VAL A 103 4.52 5.11 -5.10
CA VAL A 103 5.36 5.94 -5.99
C VAL A 103 6.71 5.29 -6.30
N ALA A 104 7.11 4.28 -5.52
CA ALA A 104 8.30 3.47 -5.78
C ALA A 104 8.20 2.08 -5.11
N ASN A 105 8.95 1.12 -5.64
CA ASN A 105 9.14 -0.21 -5.06
C ASN A 105 10.64 -0.47 -4.87
N LEU A 106 11.04 -0.93 -3.69
CA LEU A 106 12.45 -1.14 -3.35
C LEU A 106 12.66 -2.60 -2.89
N VAL A 107 13.73 -3.24 -3.36
CA VAL A 107 14.09 -4.62 -2.98
C VAL A 107 15.52 -4.67 -2.52
N SER A 108 15.77 -5.19 -1.31
CA SER A 108 17.11 -5.22 -0.72
C SER A 108 17.95 -6.37 -1.27
N LYS A 109 19.25 -6.10 -1.43
CA LYS A 109 20.28 -7.05 -1.88
C LYS A 109 21.12 -7.55 -0.70
N ASP A 110 22.13 -8.38 -0.96
CA ASP A 110 22.96 -9.02 0.07
C ASP A 110 23.65 -8.04 1.03
N ASP A 111 24.04 -6.86 0.53
CA ASP A 111 24.61 -5.81 1.36
C ASP A 111 23.54 -5.01 2.14
N GLY A 112 22.27 -5.33 1.97
CA GLY A 112 21.13 -4.63 2.56
C GLY A 112 20.67 -3.40 1.78
N THR A 113 21.41 -2.92 0.78
CA THR A 113 20.96 -1.78 -0.03
C THR A 113 19.88 -2.20 -1.03
N THR A 114 18.97 -1.29 -1.36
CA THR A 114 17.98 -1.51 -2.41
C THR A 114 18.43 -0.97 -3.76
N ASN A 115 17.64 -1.23 -4.81
CA ASN A 115 17.60 -0.36 -5.99
C ASN A 115 17.36 1.11 -5.60
N ILE A 116 17.76 2.01 -6.50
CA ILE A 116 17.47 3.45 -6.38
C ILE A 116 16.31 3.76 -7.31
N GLU A 117 15.24 4.34 -6.76
CA GLU A 117 14.09 4.78 -7.53
C GLU A 117 14.05 6.29 -7.64
N LYS A 118 13.63 6.79 -8.81
CA LYS A 118 13.53 8.22 -9.10
C LYS A 118 12.07 8.64 -9.08
N ILE A 119 11.77 9.65 -8.27
CA ILE A 119 10.49 10.34 -8.26
C ILE A 119 10.72 11.69 -8.95
N ASP A 120 10.18 11.82 -10.15
CA ASP A 120 10.39 12.97 -11.04
C ASP A 120 9.09 13.77 -11.17
N GLN A 121 9.13 14.86 -11.95
CA GLN A 121 7.96 15.70 -12.21
C GLN A 121 7.30 16.25 -10.94
N ILE A 122 8.06 16.45 -9.87
CA ILE A 122 7.55 17.08 -8.65
C ILE A 122 7.39 18.57 -8.96
N PRO A 123 6.19 19.16 -8.85
CA PRO A 123 6.00 20.58 -9.12
C PRO A 123 6.80 21.43 -8.14
N GLN A 124 7.39 22.54 -8.60
CA GLN A 124 8.05 23.47 -7.68
C GLN A 124 7.07 24.19 -6.73
N THR A 125 5.76 24.11 -6.95
CA THR A 125 4.75 24.54 -5.96
C THR A 125 4.70 23.60 -4.74
N VAL A 126 5.22 22.38 -4.86
CA VAL A 126 5.44 21.46 -3.76
C VAL A 126 6.84 21.73 -3.21
N GLU A 127 6.93 22.59 -2.20
CA GLU A 127 8.22 22.99 -1.61
C GLU A 127 8.78 21.93 -0.64
N THR A 128 7.91 21.06 -0.13
CA THR A 128 8.24 19.95 0.76
C THR A 128 7.57 18.68 0.25
N LEU A 129 8.35 17.61 0.10
CA LEU A 129 7.86 16.28 -0.26
C LEU A 129 8.19 15.31 0.88
N ASP A 130 7.15 14.78 1.50
CA ASP A 130 7.26 13.69 2.47
C ASP A 130 6.98 12.35 1.79
N LEU A 131 7.80 11.34 2.11
CA LEU A 131 7.68 9.98 1.60
C LEU A 131 7.74 8.98 2.75
N TRP A 132 6.88 7.96 2.70
CA TRP A 132 6.80 6.89 3.68
C TRP A 132 7.12 5.55 3.05
N CYS A 133 8.13 4.86 3.59
CA CYS A 133 8.59 3.56 3.14
C CYS A 133 8.03 2.46 4.06
N LYS A 134 7.12 1.63 3.55
CA LYS A 134 6.49 0.52 4.26
C LYS A 134 7.12 -0.80 3.83
N GLU A 135 7.60 -1.60 4.78
CA GLU A 135 8.04 -2.97 4.50
C GLU A 135 6.81 -3.84 4.24
N VAL A 136 6.69 -4.36 3.01
CA VAL A 136 5.56 -5.23 2.62
C VAL A 136 5.91 -6.70 2.71
N LYS A 137 7.21 -7.02 2.66
CA LYS A 137 7.75 -8.36 2.86
C LYS A 137 9.08 -8.27 3.59
N ALA A 138 9.17 -8.96 4.72
CA ALA A 138 10.41 -9.06 5.48
C ALA A 138 11.40 -10.02 4.79
N PRO A 139 12.71 -9.88 5.05
CA PRO A 139 13.69 -10.93 4.78
C PRO A 139 13.27 -12.26 5.43
N ALA A 140 13.61 -13.38 4.79
CA ALA A 140 13.28 -14.70 5.33
C ALA A 140 13.88 -14.90 6.74
N GLY A 141 13.04 -15.33 7.70
CA GLY A 141 13.45 -15.56 9.10
C GLY A 141 13.54 -14.28 9.95
N TYR A 142 13.06 -13.14 9.44
CA TYR A 142 13.01 -11.89 10.17
C TYR A 142 11.57 -11.40 10.31
N ALA A 143 11.22 -10.89 11.48
CA ALA A 143 9.90 -10.32 11.72
C ALA A 143 9.68 -9.08 10.84
N ARG A 144 8.48 -8.92 10.29
CA ARG A 144 8.11 -7.75 9.48
C ARG A 144 8.03 -6.50 10.33
N LEU A 145 8.58 -5.40 9.82
CA LEU A 145 8.40 -4.06 10.38
C LEU A 145 7.04 -3.50 9.96
N THR A 146 6.17 -3.20 10.92
CA THR A 146 4.81 -2.68 10.66
C THR A 146 4.76 -1.16 10.54
N THR A 147 5.71 -0.45 11.15
CA THR A 147 5.77 1.02 11.13
C THR A 147 6.53 1.53 9.91
N PRO A 148 5.91 2.35 9.03
CA PRO A 148 6.61 2.98 7.92
C PRO A 148 7.70 3.96 8.37
N ILE A 149 8.76 4.09 7.57
CA ILE A 149 9.85 5.04 7.80
C ILE A 149 9.67 6.27 6.91
N LYS A 150 9.77 7.47 7.49
CA LYS A 150 9.58 8.73 6.77
C LYS A 150 10.91 9.33 6.28
N LEU A 151 10.88 9.92 5.09
CA LEU A 151 11.87 10.87 4.59
C LEU A 151 11.18 12.17 4.18
N THR A 152 11.88 13.29 4.33
CA THR A 152 11.42 14.60 3.89
C THR A 152 12.47 15.19 2.95
N PHE A 153 12.02 15.69 1.80
CA PHE A 153 12.82 16.45 0.84
C PHE A 153 12.29 17.87 0.76
N THR A 154 13.17 18.83 0.49
CA THR A 154 12.75 20.23 0.28
C THR A 154 13.28 20.76 -1.05
N LEU A 155 12.47 21.60 -1.71
CA LEU A 155 12.89 22.31 -2.91
C LEU A 155 14.10 23.21 -2.63
N ALA A 156 14.19 23.75 -1.42
CA ALA A 156 15.33 24.57 -0.99
C ALA A 156 16.64 23.77 -1.01
N ASP A 157 16.64 22.53 -0.50
CA ASP A 157 17.84 21.67 -0.53
C ASP A 157 18.17 21.20 -1.94
N PHE A 158 17.15 20.85 -2.74
CA PHE A 158 17.33 20.54 -4.16
C PHE A 158 18.00 21.70 -4.93
N LYS A 159 17.58 22.95 -4.70
CA LYS A 159 18.16 24.14 -5.35
C LYS A 159 19.62 24.41 -4.95
N LYS A 160 20.10 23.89 -3.81
CA LYS A 160 21.50 23.98 -3.39
C LYS A 160 22.41 22.99 -4.13
N LEU A 161 21.85 21.95 -4.76
CA LEU A 161 22.62 20.98 -5.52
C LEU A 161 23.25 21.61 -6.77
N SER A 162 24.35 21.03 -7.24
CA SER A 162 24.93 21.40 -8.54
C SER A 162 23.95 21.10 -9.68
N ALA A 163 24.07 21.80 -10.82
CA ALA A 163 23.21 21.54 -11.99
C ALA A 163 23.27 20.08 -12.47
N ALA A 164 24.42 19.40 -12.32
CA ALA A 164 24.56 17.98 -12.64
C ALA A 164 23.79 17.08 -11.66
N GLU A 165 23.79 17.41 -10.37
CA GLU A 165 23.04 16.65 -9.36
C GLU A 165 21.54 16.96 -9.41
N GLN A 166 21.12 18.19 -9.75
CA GLN A 166 19.71 18.51 -10.00
C GLN A 166 19.11 17.69 -11.17
N LYS A 167 19.92 17.34 -12.18
CA LYS A 167 19.50 16.43 -13.26
C LYS A 167 19.23 15.00 -12.76
N LYS A 168 19.86 14.58 -11.66
CA LYS A 168 19.66 13.26 -11.06
C LYS A 168 18.59 13.28 -9.95
N GLY A 169 18.53 14.36 -9.19
CA GLY A 169 17.73 14.50 -7.97
C GLY A 169 18.54 14.20 -6.70
N GLU A 170 18.16 14.85 -5.59
CA GLU A 170 18.73 14.55 -4.27
C GLU A 170 18.48 13.07 -3.93
N LEU A 171 19.49 12.34 -3.47
CA LEU A 171 19.34 10.97 -2.99
C LEU A 171 19.26 10.98 -1.47
N LYS A 172 18.17 10.43 -0.90
CA LYS A 172 18.11 10.07 0.53
C LYS A 172 17.83 8.59 0.68
N ILE A 173 18.32 8.04 1.79
CA ILE A 173 18.27 6.60 2.08
C ILE A 173 17.43 6.38 3.34
N PHE A 174 16.31 5.67 3.21
CA PHE A 174 15.48 5.28 4.36
C PHE A 174 16.30 4.42 5.33
N GLY A 175 16.21 4.76 6.63
CA GLY A 175 16.93 4.10 7.71
C GLY A 175 18.34 4.62 7.99
N VAL A 176 18.89 5.52 7.17
CA VAL A 176 20.27 6.06 7.33
C VAL A 176 20.29 7.54 7.72
N THR A 177 19.14 8.22 7.72
CA THR A 177 19.03 9.62 8.15
C THR A 177 19.09 9.76 9.67
N GLY A 178 19.63 10.88 10.17
CA GLY A 178 19.63 11.20 11.60
C GLY A 178 20.56 10.32 12.47
N GLY A 179 21.60 9.70 11.87
CA GLY A 179 22.54 8.83 12.58
C GLY A 179 22.14 7.35 12.61
N GLY A 180 21.05 6.96 11.92
CA GLY A 180 20.72 5.56 11.70
C GLY A 180 21.70 4.86 10.76
N ASN A 181 21.85 3.55 10.90
CA ASN A 181 22.69 2.70 10.03
C ASN A 181 21.87 1.81 9.09
N GLY A 182 20.55 1.87 9.17
CA GLY A 182 19.61 1.10 8.35
C GLY A 182 18.28 0.82 9.08
N ILE A 183 17.34 0.27 8.33
CA ILE A 183 16.07 -0.29 8.78
C ILE A 183 16.34 -1.68 9.36
N VAL A 184 16.22 -1.82 10.68
CA VAL A 184 16.53 -3.05 11.43
C VAL A 184 15.31 -3.96 11.49
N ASN A 185 15.46 -5.25 11.15
CA ASN A 185 14.48 -6.28 11.55
C ASN A 185 15.10 -7.16 12.62
N LYS A 186 14.26 -7.53 13.59
CA LYS A 186 14.59 -8.57 14.56
C LYS A 186 14.43 -9.93 13.91
N LYS A 187 15.21 -10.91 14.39
CA LYS A 187 14.96 -12.30 14.04
C LYS A 187 13.53 -12.68 14.45
N GLY A 188 12.97 -13.59 13.68
CA GLY A 188 11.65 -14.10 13.93
C GLY A 188 11.57 -15.58 13.61
N TRP A 189 10.51 -16.20 14.10
CA TRP A 189 10.20 -17.58 13.79
C TRP A 189 9.23 -17.62 12.58
N PRO A 190 9.55 -18.35 11.51
CA PRO A 190 8.71 -18.44 10.33
C PRO A 190 7.50 -19.34 10.55
N VAL A 191 6.36 -18.92 10.03
CA VAL A 191 5.19 -19.76 9.80
C VAL A 191 4.99 -19.94 8.29
N ARG A 192 4.30 -21.02 7.93
CA ARG A 192 3.92 -21.33 6.55
C ARG A 192 2.45 -21.71 6.49
N VAL A 193 1.75 -21.20 5.49
CA VAL A 193 0.33 -21.48 5.27
C VAL A 193 0.06 -21.80 3.80
N ASN A 194 -0.77 -22.80 3.58
CA ASN A 194 -1.42 -23.10 2.32
C ASN A 194 -2.88 -23.50 2.59
N ALA A 195 -3.66 -23.65 1.53
CA ALA A 195 -5.05 -24.09 1.61
C ALA A 195 -5.34 -25.16 0.56
N LYS A 196 -6.49 -25.82 0.72
CA LYS A 196 -7.06 -26.72 -0.30
C LYS A 196 -8.53 -26.36 -0.55
N LYS A 197 -8.83 -25.79 -1.72
CA LYS A 197 -10.20 -25.46 -2.14
C LYS A 197 -10.84 -26.68 -2.79
N VAL A 198 -11.96 -27.13 -2.23
CA VAL A 198 -12.75 -28.23 -2.78
C VAL A 198 -14.21 -27.86 -2.95
N ASP A 199 -14.95 -28.66 -3.73
CA ASP A 199 -16.41 -28.70 -3.71
C ASP A 199 -16.94 -29.59 -2.57
N GLU A 200 -18.27 -29.69 -2.45
CA GLU A 200 -18.95 -30.51 -1.43
C GLU A 200 -18.61 -32.00 -1.49
N LYS A 201 -18.08 -32.48 -2.63
CA LYS A 201 -17.68 -33.88 -2.84
C LYS A 201 -16.18 -34.08 -2.65
N GLY A 202 -15.44 -33.04 -2.24
CA GLY A 202 -14.00 -33.09 -2.03
C GLY A 202 -13.17 -32.96 -3.31
N LYS A 203 -13.78 -32.64 -4.47
CA LYS A 203 -13.04 -32.40 -5.71
C LYS A 203 -12.35 -31.05 -5.64
N GLY A 204 -11.05 -31.01 -5.98
CA GLY A 204 -10.28 -29.79 -6.07
C GLY A 204 -10.86 -28.76 -7.05
N LEU A 205 -10.78 -27.48 -6.68
CA LEU A 205 -11.25 -26.36 -7.50
C LEU A 205 -10.10 -25.39 -7.76
N ALA A 206 -9.82 -25.14 -9.04
CA ALA A 206 -8.83 -24.15 -9.47
C ALA A 206 -9.39 -22.73 -9.51
N GLY A 207 -8.50 -21.76 -9.39
CA GLY A 207 -8.81 -20.35 -9.66
C GLY A 207 -9.41 -19.59 -8.48
N ALA A 208 -9.65 -20.23 -7.33
CA ALA A 208 -9.89 -19.50 -6.09
C ALA A 208 -8.65 -18.68 -5.71
N VAL A 209 -8.85 -17.42 -5.35
CA VAL A 209 -7.84 -16.53 -4.78
C VAL A 209 -8.26 -16.15 -3.38
N PHE A 210 -7.39 -16.40 -2.42
CA PHE A 210 -7.55 -15.98 -1.02
C PHE A 210 -6.51 -14.93 -0.66
N GLU A 211 -6.90 -13.99 0.20
CA GLU A 211 -5.99 -13.02 0.81
C GLU A 211 -5.71 -13.42 2.26
N VAL A 212 -4.44 -13.38 2.65
CA VAL A 212 -3.98 -13.69 4.02
C VAL A 212 -3.51 -12.42 4.72
N PHE A 213 -3.86 -12.27 6.00
CA PHE A 213 -3.62 -11.09 6.83
C PHE A 213 -3.06 -11.47 8.20
N GLY A 214 -2.32 -10.55 8.81
CA GLY A 214 -1.75 -10.68 10.15
C GLY A 214 -2.69 -10.23 11.29
N ASP A 215 -3.85 -9.66 10.95
CA ASP A 215 -4.80 -9.05 11.90
C ASP A 215 -6.26 -9.41 11.57
N ALA A 216 -7.13 -9.36 12.58
CA ALA A 216 -8.53 -9.72 12.46
C ALA A 216 -9.32 -8.79 11.54
N ASP A 217 -8.95 -7.51 11.49
CA ASP A 217 -9.59 -6.49 10.66
C ASP A 217 -9.18 -6.61 9.17
N CYS A 218 -8.29 -7.56 8.84
CA CYS A 218 -7.77 -7.79 7.51
C CYS A 218 -7.13 -6.53 6.88
N THR A 219 -6.33 -5.81 7.66
CA THR A 219 -5.61 -4.60 7.21
C THR A 219 -4.11 -4.83 7.00
N ASP A 220 -3.53 -5.81 7.70
CA ASP A 220 -2.12 -6.18 7.66
C ASP A 220 -1.88 -7.30 6.63
N TYR A 221 -2.07 -6.97 5.36
CA TYR A 221 -1.96 -7.88 4.23
C TYR A 221 -0.59 -8.58 4.16
N ILE A 222 -0.59 -9.92 4.00
CA ILE A 222 0.61 -10.76 3.89
C ILE A 222 0.81 -11.27 2.45
N GLY A 223 -0.25 -11.71 1.77
CA GLY A 223 -0.13 -12.26 0.43
C GLY A 223 -1.39 -12.97 -0.07
N GLU A 224 -1.31 -13.53 -1.28
CA GLU A 224 -2.39 -14.33 -1.87
C GLU A 224 -2.06 -15.83 -1.92
N LEU A 225 -3.08 -16.66 -1.68
CA LEU A 225 -3.08 -18.09 -1.98
C LEU A 225 -3.95 -18.35 -3.21
N LYS A 226 -3.41 -19.04 -4.21
CA LYS A 226 -4.09 -19.35 -5.48
C LYS A 226 -4.20 -20.84 -5.69
N SER A 227 -5.43 -21.32 -5.81
CA SER A 227 -5.72 -22.76 -5.96
C SER A 227 -5.45 -23.27 -7.37
N THR A 228 -4.86 -24.46 -7.45
CA THR A 228 -4.60 -25.18 -8.70
C THR A 228 -5.70 -26.23 -8.97
N ALA A 229 -5.55 -27.04 -10.02
CA ALA A 229 -6.54 -28.03 -10.44
C ALA A 229 -6.92 -29.05 -9.35
N ASP A 230 -6.01 -29.40 -8.45
CA ASP A 230 -6.27 -30.32 -7.33
C ASP A 230 -6.81 -29.59 -6.07
N GLY A 231 -7.04 -28.29 -6.19
CA GLY A 231 -7.50 -27.40 -5.12
C GLY A 231 -6.39 -26.85 -4.23
N THR A 232 -5.17 -27.37 -4.29
CA THR A 232 -4.06 -26.92 -3.45
C THR A 232 -3.55 -25.55 -3.88
N THR A 233 -3.07 -24.76 -2.92
CA THR A 233 -2.49 -23.44 -3.18
C THR A 233 -0.97 -23.44 -3.14
N ASN A 234 -0.36 -22.35 -3.60
CA ASN A 234 1.00 -21.99 -3.20
C ASN A 234 1.14 -21.92 -1.66
N ILE A 235 2.38 -21.93 -1.18
CA ILE A 235 2.70 -21.70 0.22
C ILE A 235 3.09 -20.24 0.40
N LEU A 236 2.47 -19.57 1.37
CA LEU A 236 2.94 -18.28 1.89
C LEU A 236 3.76 -18.51 3.15
N SER A 237 4.77 -17.68 3.37
CA SER A 237 5.55 -17.67 4.60
C SER A 237 5.68 -16.25 5.12
N THR A 238 5.56 -16.10 6.42
CA THR A 238 5.82 -14.86 7.16
C THR A 238 6.50 -15.22 8.48
N SER A 239 7.16 -14.26 9.13
CA SER A 239 7.81 -14.48 10.41
C SER A 239 7.30 -13.50 11.46
N PHE A 240 7.18 -14.00 12.68
CA PHE A 240 6.80 -13.19 13.84
C PHE A 240 7.99 -12.99 14.76
N GLY A 241 8.01 -11.87 15.48
CA GLY A 241 9.09 -11.55 16.42
C GLY A 241 9.30 -12.66 17.45
N ASP A 242 10.53 -12.78 17.94
CA ASP A 242 10.86 -13.78 18.97
C ASP A 242 10.08 -13.58 20.28
N ASP A 243 9.59 -12.38 20.53
CA ASP A 243 8.71 -11.96 21.62
C ASP A 243 7.24 -12.38 21.42
N VAL A 244 6.86 -12.81 20.22
CA VAL A 244 5.52 -13.31 19.89
C VAL A 244 5.48 -14.82 20.14
N THR A 245 4.74 -15.27 21.15
CA THR A 245 4.61 -16.69 21.49
C THR A 245 3.48 -17.39 20.75
N THR A 246 2.47 -16.63 20.32
CA THR A 246 1.31 -17.09 19.56
C THR A 246 1.05 -16.11 18.43
N ALA A 247 0.85 -16.62 17.22
CA ALA A 247 0.53 -15.82 16.05
C ALA A 247 -0.71 -16.36 15.35
N THR A 248 -1.57 -15.47 14.87
CA THR A 248 -2.81 -15.85 14.18
C THR A 248 -2.82 -15.22 12.79
N LEU A 249 -3.08 -16.03 11.78
CA LEU A 249 -3.32 -15.59 10.41
C LEU A 249 -4.81 -15.64 10.09
N TYR A 250 -5.27 -14.65 9.33
CA TYR A 250 -6.65 -14.50 8.91
C TYR A 250 -6.71 -14.62 7.39
N CYS A 251 -7.61 -15.43 6.86
CA CYS A 251 -7.69 -15.76 5.45
C CYS A 251 -9.13 -15.61 4.96
N ARG A 252 -9.35 -14.81 3.92
CA ARG A 252 -10.68 -14.65 3.31
C ARG A 252 -10.62 -14.90 1.81
N GLU A 253 -11.71 -15.37 1.23
CA GLU A 253 -11.80 -15.53 -0.21
C GLU A 253 -11.94 -14.14 -0.86
N LYS A 254 -11.15 -13.88 -1.90
CA LYS A 254 -11.22 -12.67 -2.73
C LYS A 254 -11.98 -12.96 -4.01
N THR A 255 -11.60 -14.04 -4.68
CA THR A 255 -12.18 -14.47 -5.96
C THR A 255 -12.55 -15.95 -5.84
N PRO A 256 -13.83 -16.33 -5.99
CA PRO A 256 -14.22 -17.74 -6.00
C PRO A 256 -13.79 -18.44 -7.30
N PRO A 257 -13.70 -19.78 -7.31
CA PRO A 257 -13.62 -20.55 -8.54
C PRO A 257 -14.75 -20.22 -9.51
N GLN A 258 -14.50 -20.34 -10.81
CA GLN A 258 -15.52 -20.12 -11.84
C GLN A 258 -16.76 -21.01 -11.60
N GLY A 259 -17.94 -20.38 -11.55
CA GLY A 259 -19.21 -21.08 -11.33
C GLY A 259 -19.57 -21.35 -9.86
N TYR A 260 -18.76 -20.86 -8.91
CA TYR A 260 -19.01 -20.96 -7.48
C TYR A 260 -19.28 -19.58 -6.87
N SER A 261 -20.11 -19.54 -5.83
CA SER A 261 -20.34 -18.33 -5.03
C SER A 261 -19.14 -18.06 -4.12
N LYS A 262 -18.85 -16.77 -3.93
CA LYS A 262 -17.86 -16.30 -2.96
C LYS A 262 -18.34 -16.59 -1.53
N THR A 263 -17.44 -17.02 -0.66
CA THR A 263 -17.67 -17.04 0.80
C THR A 263 -17.18 -15.74 1.46
N ASP A 264 -17.95 -15.24 2.43
CA ASP A 264 -17.56 -14.13 3.30
C ASP A 264 -16.93 -14.61 4.63
N THR A 265 -16.74 -15.92 4.80
CA THR A 265 -16.06 -16.49 5.96
C THR A 265 -14.59 -16.05 6.00
N VAL A 266 -14.16 -15.55 7.16
CA VAL A 266 -12.74 -15.37 7.50
C VAL A 266 -12.28 -16.61 8.27
N TYR A 267 -11.38 -17.37 7.67
CA TYR A 267 -10.73 -18.52 8.29
C TYR A 267 -9.54 -18.05 9.12
N THR A 268 -9.34 -18.66 10.28
CA THR A 268 -8.19 -18.36 11.15
C THR A 268 -7.30 -19.58 11.29
N LEU A 269 -5.99 -19.32 11.40
CA LEU A 269 -5.00 -20.34 11.72
C LEU A 269 -4.05 -19.79 12.78
N GLU A 270 -4.02 -20.44 13.93
CA GLU A 270 -3.13 -20.12 15.03
C GLU A 270 -1.86 -20.98 14.95
N PHE A 271 -0.73 -20.36 15.28
CA PHE A 271 0.57 -20.99 15.38
C PHE A 271 1.17 -20.65 16.74
N THR A 272 1.77 -21.63 17.41
CA THR A 272 2.54 -21.37 18.63
C THR A 272 4.03 -21.53 18.36
N LYS A 273 4.83 -20.67 19.02
CA LYS A 273 6.28 -20.77 18.95
C LYS A 273 6.80 -22.10 19.51
N ALA A 274 6.13 -22.65 20.53
CA ALA A 274 6.47 -23.93 21.13
C ALA A 274 6.36 -25.11 20.13
N GLU A 275 5.31 -25.13 19.30
CA GLU A 275 5.16 -26.15 18.24
C GLU A 275 6.23 -26.02 17.16
N TYR A 276 6.53 -24.78 16.75
CA TYR A 276 7.61 -24.50 15.80
C TYR A 276 8.97 -25.02 16.31
N GLU A 277 9.30 -24.76 17.58
CA GLU A 277 10.54 -25.22 18.21
C GLU A 277 10.58 -26.76 18.33
N ALA A 278 9.47 -27.38 18.72
CA ALA A 278 9.38 -28.84 18.84
C ALA A 278 9.57 -29.55 17.49
N GLN A 279 9.05 -28.97 16.40
CA GLN A 279 9.22 -29.52 15.06
C GLN A 279 10.64 -29.31 14.51
N SER A 280 11.21 -28.12 14.71
CA SER A 280 12.57 -27.80 14.29
C SER A 280 13.62 -28.73 14.92
N ASN A 281 13.41 -29.12 16.19
CA ASN A 281 14.31 -30.04 16.89
C ASN A 281 14.24 -31.47 16.34
N LYS A 282 13.08 -31.92 15.85
CA LYS A 282 12.95 -33.25 15.22
C LYS A 282 13.63 -33.33 13.87
N GLU A 283 13.68 -32.23 13.11
CA GLU A 283 14.34 -32.17 11.80
C GLU A 283 15.87 -32.05 11.90
N ALA A 284 16.39 -31.64 13.07
CA ALA A 284 17.82 -31.53 13.36
C ALA A 284 18.43 -32.78 14.02
N SER A 285 17.60 -33.79 14.32
CA SER A 285 17.97 -35.07 14.97
C SER A 285 18.11 -36.18 13.94
#